data_AF-A0A227J198-F1
#
_entry.id   AF-A0A227J198-F1
#
_cell.length_a   1.000
_cell.length_b   1.000
_cell.length_c   1.000
_cell.angle_alpha   90.00
_cell.angle_beta   90.00
_cell.angle_gamma   90.00
#
_symmetry.space_group_name_H-M   'P 1'
#
loop_
_entity.id
_entity.type
_entity.pdbx_description
1 polymer ?
#
loop_
_entity_poly.entity_id
_entity_poly.type
_entity_poly.pdbx_seq_one_letter_code
_entity_poly.pdbx_strand_id
1 'polypeptide(L)'
;QELFMSMHWAGRYGGESSVNAIVNSAKDPISGQPAFKSSYVEVQDAAVKTYGMFIGTQFDSSKFLYSAFQAESNLGIWRFAHDKRPKKQSFCRTEKS
;
A
#
# COMPACT_ATOMS: atom_id res chain seq x y z
N GLN A 1 1.30 -23.86 -5.05
CA GLN A 1 1.27 -22.79 -4.04
C GLN A 1 0.02 -21.97 -4.28
N GLU A 2 -0.74 -21.66 -3.24
CA GLU A 2 -1.97 -20.86 -3.33
C GLU A 2 -1.76 -19.53 -2.60
N LEU A 3 -2.34 -18.45 -3.12
CA LEU A 3 -2.23 -17.10 -2.57
C LEU A 3 -3.64 -16.60 -2.23
N PHE A 4 -3.80 -16.04 -1.04
CA PHE A 4 -5.04 -15.38 -0.63
C PHE A 4 -4.77 -13.91 -0.36
N MET A 5 -5.59 -13.02 -0.93
CA MET A 5 -5.51 -11.58 -0.71
C MET A 5 -6.91 -10.99 -0.48
N SER A 6 -7.00 -10.04 0.45
CA SER A 6 -8.26 -9.37 0.79
C SER A 6 -8.63 -8.31 -0.25
N MET A 7 -9.81 -8.41 -0.86
CA MET A 7 -10.31 -7.41 -1.83
C MET A 7 -10.54 -6.02 -1.21
N HIS A 8 -10.80 -5.94 0.10
CA HIS A 8 -11.15 -4.70 0.79
C HIS A 8 -9.94 -3.81 1.15
N TRP A 9 -8.73 -4.19 0.76
CA TRP A 9 -7.50 -3.46 1.11
C TRP A 9 -7.14 -2.34 0.12
N ALA A 10 -8.04 -2.01 -0.82
CA ALA A 10 -7.89 -0.95 -1.84
C ALA A 10 -8.52 0.40 -1.41
N GLY A 11 -8.39 0.78 -0.13
CA GLY A 11 -8.92 2.04 0.38
C GLY A 11 -8.09 3.26 -0.04
N ARG A 12 -8.54 4.47 0.33
CA ARG A 12 -7.87 5.78 0.06
C ARG A 12 -6.36 5.82 0.36
N TYR A 13 -5.89 4.96 1.26
CA TYR A 13 -4.53 4.98 1.77
C TYR A 13 -3.65 3.80 1.32
N GLY A 14 -4.20 2.85 0.56
CA GLY A 14 -3.49 1.67 0.04
C GLY A 14 -2.75 1.90 -1.28
N GLY A 15 -2.94 3.07 -1.91
CA GLY A 15 -2.38 3.36 -3.24
C GLY A 15 -2.82 2.33 -4.28
N GLU A 16 -1.86 1.83 -5.07
CA GLU A 16 -2.05 0.78 -6.08
C GLU A 16 -2.16 -0.65 -5.50
N SER A 17 -2.18 -0.81 -4.18
CA SER A 17 -2.24 -2.13 -3.50
C SER A 17 -3.65 -2.73 -3.54
N SER A 18 -4.21 -2.88 -4.74
CA SER A 18 -5.58 -3.25 -5.01
C SER A 18 -5.65 -4.61 -5.69
N VAL A 19 -6.21 -5.61 -4.99
CA VAL A 19 -6.46 -6.94 -5.59
C VAL A 19 -7.38 -6.81 -6.81
N ASN A 20 -8.33 -5.86 -6.78
CA ASN A 20 -9.23 -5.62 -7.90
C ASN A 20 -8.52 -5.16 -9.18
N ALA A 21 -7.28 -4.67 -9.10
CA ALA A 21 -6.50 -4.29 -10.29
C ALA A 21 -6.02 -5.50 -11.10
N ILE A 22 -5.90 -6.68 -10.48
CA ILE A 22 -5.33 -7.88 -11.10
C ILE A 22 -6.35 -9.02 -11.29
N VAL A 23 -7.55 -8.91 -10.74
CA VAL A 23 -8.58 -9.94 -10.86
C VAL A 23 -9.28 -9.83 -12.22
N ASN A 24 -9.47 -10.98 -12.88
CA ASN A 24 -10.11 -11.05 -14.18
C ASN A 24 -11.56 -10.53 -14.11
N SER A 25 -11.92 -9.64 -15.02
CA SER A 25 -13.27 -9.08 -15.15
C SER A 25 -14.24 -9.99 -15.92
N ALA A 26 -13.79 -11.18 -16.35
CA ALA A 26 -14.64 -12.18 -16.99
C ALA A 26 -15.86 -12.50 -16.13
N LYS A 27 -17.03 -12.44 -16.76
CA LYS A 27 -18.32 -12.70 -16.13
C LYS A 27 -18.86 -14.02 -16.61
N ASP A 28 -19.49 -14.76 -15.71
CA ASP A 28 -20.30 -15.92 -16.08
C ASP A 28 -21.44 -15.47 -17.02
N PRO A 29 -21.57 -16.03 -18.23
CA PRO A 29 -22.61 -15.64 -19.18
C PRO A 29 -24.03 -15.94 -18.70
N ILE A 30 -24.21 -16.81 -17.69
CA ILE A 30 -25.53 -17.15 -17.16
C ILE A 30 -25.91 -16.21 -16.00
N SER A 31 -25.06 -16.08 -14.99
CA SER A 31 -25.38 -15.27 -13.80
C SER A 31 -24.87 -13.83 -13.84
N GLY A 32 -23.96 -13.49 -14.75
CA GLY A 32 -23.29 -12.19 -14.82
C GLY A 32 -22.27 -11.95 -13.69
N GLN A 33 -22.05 -12.93 -12.81
CA GLN A 33 -21.13 -12.78 -11.69
C GLN A 33 -19.67 -12.78 -12.17
N PRO A 34 -18.81 -11.90 -11.64
CA PRO A 34 -17.39 -11.87 -12.00
C PRO A 34 -16.62 -13.04 -11.39
N ALA A 35 -15.53 -13.44 -12.06
CA ALA A 35 -14.64 -14.52 -11.62
C ALA A 35 -13.73 -14.12 -10.44
N PHE A 36 -14.30 -13.65 -9.33
CA PHE A 36 -13.52 -13.10 -8.20
C PHE A 36 -12.80 -14.13 -7.33
N LYS A 37 -13.21 -15.40 -7.37
CA LYS A 37 -12.72 -16.42 -6.42
C LYS A 37 -11.36 -17.02 -6.79
N SER A 38 -10.96 -16.92 -8.05
CA SER A 38 -9.69 -17.47 -8.53
C SER A 38 -9.25 -16.73 -9.78
N SER A 39 -7.98 -16.34 -9.82
CA SER A 39 -7.32 -15.81 -11.01
C SER A 39 -5.88 -16.31 -11.01
N TYR A 40 -5.33 -16.55 -12.20
CA TYR A 40 -3.90 -16.81 -12.33
C TYR A 40 -3.14 -15.52 -12.02
N VAL A 41 -2.14 -15.63 -11.16
CA VAL A 41 -1.29 -14.52 -10.74
C VAL A 41 0.16 -14.96 -10.75
N GLU A 42 1.05 -14.01 -11.04
CA GLU A 42 2.49 -14.18 -10.90
C GLU A 42 2.95 -13.44 -9.63
N VAL A 43 3.82 -14.06 -8.85
CA VAL A 43 4.40 -13.45 -7.64
C VAL A 43 5.87 -13.18 -7.91
N GLN A 44 6.28 -11.93 -7.69
CA GLN A 44 7.66 -11.47 -7.85
C GLN A 44 8.11 -10.75 -6.57
N ASP A 45 9.41 -10.82 -6.29
CA ASP A 45 10.00 -10.10 -5.16
C ASP A 45 9.93 -8.59 -5.40
N ALA A 46 9.34 -7.86 -4.44
CA ALA A 46 9.41 -6.41 -4.42
C ALA A 46 10.81 -5.97 -3.94
N ALA A 47 11.51 -5.14 -4.72
CA ALA A 47 12.87 -4.65 -4.43
C ALA A 47 12.91 -3.60 -3.30
N VAL A 48 12.20 -3.83 -2.19
CA VAL A 48 12.10 -2.91 -1.06
C VAL A 48 13.46 -2.80 -0.35
N LYS A 49 13.93 -1.57 -0.18
CA LYS A 49 15.18 -1.26 0.53
C LYS A 49 14.95 -0.47 1.81
N THR A 50 13.75 0.06 2.02
CA THR A 50 13.43 0.85 3.20
C THR A 50 11.97 0.67 3.59
N TYR A 51 11.78 0.50 4.90
CA TYR A 51 10.49 0.57 5.57
C TYR A 51 10.52 1.76 6.52
N GLY A 52 9.42 2.48 6.61
CA GLY A 52 9.31 3.66 7.44
C GLY A 52 7.93 3.83 8.06
N MET A 53 7.91 4.67 9.09
CA MET A 53 6.70 5.08 9.77
C MET A 53 6.70 6.61 9.90
N PHE A 54 5.56 7.22 9.65
CA PHE A 54 5.33 8.64 9.88
C PHE A 54 4.12 8.83 10.77
N ILE A 55 4.23 9.73 11.74
CA ILE A 55 3.17 10.04 12.70
C ILE A 55 2.61 11.41 12.34
N GLY A 56 1.34 11.45 11.95
CA GLY A 56 0.64 12.65 11.51
C GLY A 56 -0.50 12.34 10.54
N THR A 57 -1.33 13.34 10.27
CA THR A 57 -2.50 13.19 9.39
C THR A 57 -2.21 13.52 7.92
N GLN A 58 -1.17 14.32 7.65
CA GLN A 58 -0.75 14.71 6.30
C GLN A 58 0.59 14.06 5.95
N PHE A 59 0.58 13.15 4.98
CA PHE A 59 1.77 12.45 4.48
C PHE A 59 1.61 12.24 2.98
N ASP A 60 2.61 12.66 2.19
CA ASP A 60 2.63 12.40 0.75
C ASP A 60 3.07 10.95 0.49
N SER A 61 2.10 10.06 0.36
CA SER A 61 2.30 8.63 0.13
C SER A 61 2.56 8.26 -1.34
N SER A 62 2.39 9.20 -2.28
CA SER A 62 2.42 8.93 -3.73
C SER A 62 3.75 8.41 -4.27
N LYS A 63 4.84 8.59 -3.51
CA LYS A 63 6.21 8.25 -3.92
C LYS A 63 6.67 6.87 -3.44
N PHE A 64 5.85 6.17 -2.68
CA PHE A 64 6.21 4.91 -2.04
C PHE A 64 5.61 3.72 -2.79
N LEU A 65 6.34 2.61 -2.81
CA LEU A 65 5.87 1.35 -3.42
C LEU A 65 4.66 0.79 -2.68
N TYR A 66 4.60 1.06 -1.38
CA TYR A 66 3.52 0.64 -0.49
C TYR A 66 3.27 1.75 0.51
N SER A 67 2.00 1.98 0.82
CA SER A 67 1.58 2.82 1.92
C SER A 67 0.33 2.25 2.60
N ALA A 68 0.21 2.49 3.90
CA ALA A 68 -1.02 2.25 4.65
C ALA A 68 -1.18 3.31 5.73
N PHE A 69 -2.42 3.73 5.96
CA PHE A 69 -2.77 4.68 7.02
C PHE A 69 -3.67 4.02 8.05
N GLN A 70 -3.36 4.25 9.31
CA GLN A 70 -4.18 3.90 10.45
C GLN A 70 -4.58 5.18 11.17
N ALA A 71 -5.87 5.43 11.27
CA ALA A 71 -6.41 6.55 12.03
C ALA A 71 -6.57 6.16 13.50
N GLU A 72 -6.09 7.02 14.38
CA GLU A 72 -6.35 7.01 15.83
C GLU A 72 -7.11 8.29 16.20
N SER A 73 -7.70 8.33 17.40
CA SER A 73 -8.61 9.40 17.84
C SER A 73 -8.11 10.83 17.57
N ASN A 74 -6.80 11.09 17.73
CA ASN A 74 -6.19 12.41 17.51
C ASN A 74 -4.91 12.34 16.66
N LEU A 75 -4.62 11.21 16.03
CA LEU A 75 -3.34 10.98 15.36
C LEU A 75 -3.50 10.05 14.18
N GLY A 76 -2.58 10.15 13.22
CA GLY A 76 -2.49 9.24 12.11
C GLY A 76 -1.15 8.51 12.13
N ILE A 77 -1.15 7.21 11.81
CA ILE A 77 0.08 6.44 11.63
C ILE A 77 0.13 5.99 10.18
N TRP A 78 1.15 6.48 9.47
CA TRP A 78 1.48 6.06 8.12
C TRP A 78 2.61 5.03 8.16
N ARG A 79 2.41 3.91 7.47
CA ARG A 79 3.44 2.91 7.19
C ARG A 79 3.75 2.95 5.70
N PHE A 80 5.01 2.88 5.32
CA PHE A 80 5.39 2.93 3.91
C PHE A 80 6.64 2.13 3.60
N ALA A 81 6.80 1.75 2.33
CA ALA A 81 7.98 1.06 1.81
C ALA A 81 8.49 1.68 0.50
N HIS A 82 9.80 1.67 0.29
CA HIS A 82 10.45 2.25 -0.89
C HIS A 82 11.58 1.35 -1.41
N ASP A 83 11.79 1.32 -2.73
CA ASP A 83 12.95 0.70 -3.40
C ASP A 83 14.27 1.47 -3.24
N LYS A 84 14.23 2.67 -2.64
CA LYS A 84 15.38 3.53 -2.43
C LYS A 84 15.68 3.65 -0.94
N ARG A 85 16.96 3.71 -0.60
CA ARG A 85 17.39 4.11 0.74
C ARG A 85 17.27 5.63 0.86
N PRO A 86 16.53 6.16 1.85
CA PRO A 86 16.50 7.59 2.09
C PRO A 86 17.90 8.06 2.48
N LYS A 87 18.31 9.21 1.97
CA LYS A 87 19.54 9.85 2.43
C LYS A 87 19.34 10.23 3.90
N LYS A 88 20.31 9.87 4.74
CA LYS A 88 20.30 10.24 6.17
C LYS A 88 20.15 11.76 6.28
N GLN A 89 19.00 12.22 6.76
CA GLN A 89 18.81 13.63 7.12
C GLN A 89 19.17 13.76 8.60
N SER A 90 20.23 14.49 8.88
CA SER A 90 20.56 14.91 10.24
C SER A 90 19.63 16.06 10.63
N PHE A 91 18.69 15.80 11.54
CA PHE A 91 17.88 16.84 12.14
C PHE A 91 18.72 17.54 13.22
N CYS A 92 19.49 18.55 12.83
CA CYS A 92 20.04 19.49 13.81
C CYS A 92 18.91 20.47 14.15
N ARG A 93 18.39 20.38 15.38
CA ARG A 93 17.50 21.38 15.95
C ARG A 93 18.28 22.69 16.02
N THR A 94 18.07 23.59 15.06
CA THR A 94 18.47 24.99 15.23
C THR A 94 17.52 25.61 16.23
N GLU A 95 17.91 25.59 17.50
CA GLU A 95 17.35 26.49 18.50
C GLU A 95 17.71 27.91 18.05
N LYS A 96 16.71 28.64 17.55
CA LYS A 96 16.85 30.09 17.41
C LYS A 96 16.46 30.70 18.75
N SER A 97 17.48 31.31 19.39
CA SER A 97 17.36 32.28 20.48
C SER A 97 16.57 33.51 20.07
#